data_AF-A0A7X9EV11-F1
#
_entry.id   AF-A0A7X9EV11-F1
#
_cell.length_a   1.000
_cell.length_b   1.000
_cell.length_c   1.000
_cell.angle_alpha   90.00
_cell.angle_beta   90.00
_cell.angle_gamma   90.00
#
_symmetry.space_group_name_H-M   'P 1'
#
loop_
_entity.id
_entity.type
_entity.pdbx_description
1 polymer ?
#
loop_
_entity_poly.entity_id
_entity_poly.type
_entity_poly.pdbx_seq_one_letter_code
_entity_poly.pdbx_strand_id
1 'polypeptide(L)' 'RDGYSVYPGADAIFKVDVYVPGCPPRPEALFHGLLELKKKVEQGDY' A
#
# COMPACT_ATOMS: atom_id res chain seq x y z
N ARG A 1 -8.18 15.74 -12.14
CA ARG A 1 -7.15 16.69 -12.61
C ARG A 1 -6.03 16.60 -11.59
N ASP A 2 -5.01 15.84 -11.93
CA ASP A 2 -3.88 15.53 -11.05
C ASP A 2 -3.11 16.83 -10.76
N GLY A 3 -2.74 17.04 -9.50
CA GLY A 3 -2.06 18.25 -9.08
C GLY A 3 -0.65 18.32 -9.69
N TYR A 4 -0.18 19.52 -10.05
CA TYR A 4 1.14 19.75 -10.64
C TYR A 4 2.31 19.26 -9.77
N SER A 5 2.06 19.06 -8.47
CA SER A 5 3.00 18.54 -7.48
C SER A 5 2.65 17.15 -6.96
N VAL A 6 1.72 16.42 -7.60
CA VAL A 6 1.34 15.07 -7.19
C VAL A 6 2.04 14.06 -8.09
N TYR A 7 2.86 13.20 -7.49
CA TYR A 7 3.48 12.10 -8.20
C TYR A 7 2.47 10.94 -8.35
N PRO A 8 2.42 10.25 -9.50
CA PRO A 8 1.44 9.19 -9.74
C PRO A 8 1.81 7.93 -8.96
N GLY A 9 1.32 7.86 -7.72
CA GLY A 9 1.50 6.69 -6.85
C GLY A 9 2.88 6.63 -6.19
N ALA A 10 2.94 5.97 -5.03
CA ALA A 10 4.20 5.76 -4.33
C ALA A 10 5.07 4.68 -5.01
N ASP A 11 4.46 3.81 -5.82
CA ASP A 11 5.13 2.68 -6.48
C ASP A 11 6.13 3.09 -7.55
N ALA A 12 5.91 4.27 -8.15
CA ALA A 12 6.82 4.81 -9.13
C ALA A 12 8.09 5.43 -8.51
N ILE A 13 8.21 5.46 -7.17
CA ILE A 13 9.43 5.87 -6.44
C ILE A 13 9.99 4.71 -5.62
N PHE A 14 9.13 3.97 -4.93
CA PHE A 14 9.50 2.90 -4.00
C PHE A 14 8.86 1.58 -4.43
N LYS A 15 9.54 0.45 -4.21
CA LYS A 15 8.90 -0.87 -4.35
C LYS A 15 7.81 -0.99 -3.30
N VAL A 16 6.56 -1.11 -3.74
CA VAL A 16 5.40 -1.31 -2.85
C VAL A 16 5.17 -2.79 -2.64
N ASP A 17 5.16 -3.23 -1.38
CA ASP A 17 4.95 -4.63 -1.04
C ASP A 17 3.46 -5.01 -1.00
N VAL A 18 2.60 -4.10 -0.52
CA VAL A 18 1.15 -4.34 -0.36
C VAL A 18 0.39 -3.05 -0.70
N TYR A 19 -0.66 -3.17 -1.50
CA TYR A 19 -1.57 -2.07 -1.83
C TYR A 19 -2.84 -2.14 -1.01
N VAL A 20 -3.22 -1.01 -0.39
CA VAL A 20 -4.48 -0.88 0.36
C VAL A 20 -5.42 0.07 -0.39
N PRO A 21 -6.45 -0.45 -1.10
CA PRO A 21 -7.36 0.41 -1.87
C PRO A 21 -8.34 1.18 -0.97
N GLY A 22 -8.58 2.45 -1.31
CA GLY A 22 -9.64 3.27 -0.72
C GLY A 22 -9.31 4.76 -0.69
N CYS A 23 -10.33 5.62 -0.58
CA CYS A 23 -10.17 7.07 -0.51
C CYS A 23 -11.24 7.71 0.41
N PRO A 24 -11.06 7.68 1.76
CA PRO A 24 -10.03 6.94 2.49
C PRO A 24 -10.39 5.44 2.61
N PRO A 25 -9.40 4.55 2.81
CA PRO A 25 -9.68 3.16 3.09
C PRO A 25 -10.45 3.02 4.41
N ARG A 26 -11.34 2.03 4.47
CA ARG A 26 -12.01 1.69 5.73
C ARG A 26 -11.00 1.08 6.71
N PRO A 27 -11.20 1.22 8.03
CA PRO A 27 -10.29 0.66 9.03
C PRO A 27 -10.01 -0.83 8.81
N GLU A 28 -11.01 -1.62 8.44
CA GLU A 28 -10.86 -3.06 8.21
C GLU A 28 -9.93 -3.36 7.03
N ALA A 29 -9.99 -2.56 5.96
CA ALA A 29 -9.12 -2.70 4.80
C ALA A 29 -7.66 -2.36 5.14
N LEU A 30 -7.45 -1.35 5.98
CA LEU A 30 -6.11 -1.00 6.47
C LEU A 30 -5.51 -2.13 7.32
N PHE A 31 -6.29 -2.67 8.26
CA PHE A 31 -5.84 -3.80 9.09
C PHE A 31 -5.56 -5.05 8.25
N HIS A 32 -6.37 -5.32 7.23
CA HIS A 32 -6.11 -6.41 6.29
C HIS A 32 -4.76 -6.24 5.58
N GLY A 33 -4.46 -5.04 5.06
CA GLY A 33 -3.16 -4.76 4.43
C GLY A 33 -1.98 -4.95 5.38
N LEU A 34 -2.13 -4.57 6.65
CA LEU A 34 -1.08 -4.78 7.66
C LEU A 34 -0.85 -6.27 7.97
N LEU A 35 -1.93 -7.05 8.06
CA LEU A 35 -1.84 -8.50 8.26
C LEU A 35 -1.22 -9.21 7.05
N GLU A 36 -1.53 -8.76 5.84
CA GLU A 36 -0.91 -9.25 4.61
C GLU A 36 0.58 -8.95 4.57
N LEU A 37 0.97 -7.73 4.94
CA LEU A 37 2.37 -7.35 5.06
C LEU A 37 3.10 -8.23 6.07
N LYS A 38 2.51 -8.47 7.25
CA LYS A 38 3.08 -9.35 8.27
C LYS A 38 3.34 -10.76 7.71
N LYS A 39 2.38 -11.34 6.99
CA LYS A 39 2.52 -12.68 6.39
C LYS A 39 3.65 -12.73 5.37
N LYS A 40 3.80 -11.72 4.52
CA LYS A 40 4.90 -11.65 3.53
C LYS A 40 6.27 -11.63 4.21
N VAL A 41 6.39 -10.89 5.33
CA VAL A 41 7.63 -10.87 6.13
C VAL A 41 7.91 -12.24 6.76
N GLU A 42 6.89 -12.91 7.30
CA GLU A 42 7.03 -14.26 7.88
C GLU A 42 7.40 -15.32 6.83
N GLN A 43 6.96 -15.15 5.59
CA GLN A 43 7.27 -16.04 4.46
C GLN A 43 8.65 -15.78 3.84
N GLY A 44 9.29 -14.65 4.15
CA GLY A 44 10.59 -14.27 3.60
C GLY A 44 10.54 -13.69 2.18
N ASP A 45 9.36 -13.28 1.70
CA ASP A 45 9.16 -12.69 0.37
C ASP A 45 9.54 -11.19 0.35
N TYR A 46 10.83 -10.89 0.57
CA TYR A 46 11.39 -9.52 0.53
C TYR A 46 12.25 -9.27 -0.72
#